data_AF-A0A353LRZ1-F1
#
_entry.id   AF-A0A353LRZ1-F1
#
_cell.length_a   1.000
_cell.length_b   1.000
_cell.length_c   1.000
_cell.angle_alpha   90.00
_cell.angle_beta   90.00
_cell.angle_gamma   90.00
#
_symmetry.space_group_name_H-M   'P 1'
#
loop_
_entity.id
_entity.type
_entity.pdbx_description
1 polymer ?
#
loop_
_entity_poly.entity_id
_entity_poly.type
_entity_poly.pdbx_seq_one_letter_code
_entity_poly.pdbx_strand_id
1 'polypeptide(L)'
;MARPAEPGSVKEPPALDLPLPPVAFAPDAAAAWQGWFRELRDVRRLSDHTVRAYARDVGAFAAFLGEHLGGPVGLTALQTAKIGDFRAWLAQRRTTGSRSSSLARGLA
;
A
#
# COMPACT_ATOMS: atom_id res chain seq x y z
N MET A 1 -26.96 18.81 29.16
CA MET A 1 -26.99 17.78 28.08
C MET A 1 -26.36 18.38 26.83
N ALA A 2 -25.99 17.54 25.84
CA ALA A 2 -25.56 17.92 24.48
C ALA A 2 -24.47 19.03 24.37
N ARG A 3 -23.20 18.63 24.26
CA ARG A 3 -22.16 19.49 23.66
C ARG A 3 -22.46 19.59 22.15
N PRO A 4 -22.45 20.78 21.52
CA PRO A 4 -22.62 20.89 20.07
C PRO A 4 -21.48 20.17 19.34
N ALA A 5 -21.82 19.49 18.25
CA ALA A 5 -20.82 18.94 17.34
C ALA A 5 -20.15 20.08 16.58
N GLU A 6 -18.90 20.35 16.89
CA GLU A 6 -18.09 21.30 16.11
C GLU A 6 -17.95 20.76 14.68
N PRO A 7 -18.04 21.60 13.63
CA PRO A 7 -17.85 21.18 12.26
C PRO A 7 -16.39 20.72 12.09
N GLY A 8 -16.18 19.40 12.18
CA GLY A 8 -14.86 18.80 12.22
C GLY A 8 -14.02 19.27 11.05
N SER A 9 -12.91 19.94 11.34
CA SER A 9 -12.15 20.71 10.36
C SER A 9 -11.81 19.88 9.14
N VAL A 10 -12.51 20.14 8.04
CA VAL A 10 -12.12 19.69 6.70
C VAL A 10 -10.87 20.49 6.35
N LYS A 11 -9.72 20.00 6.83
CA LYS A 11 -8.41 20.47 6.38
C LYS A 11 -8.40 20.21 4.88
N GLU A 12 -8.44 21.30 4.11
CA GLU A 12 -8.43 21.26 2.66
C GLU A 12 -7.31 20.33 2.19
N PRO A 13 -7.63 19.23 1.48
CA PRO A 13 -6.65 18.17 1.24
C PRO A 13 -5.54 18.74 0.35
N PRO A 14 -4.27 18.73 0.79
CA PRO A 14 -3.18 19.34 0.05
C PRO A 14 -3.09 18.71 -1.34
N ALA A 15 -2.95 19.55 -2.36
CA ALA A 15 -3.10 19.15 -3.75
C ALA A 15 -2.09 18.05 -4.14
N LEU A 16 -2.62 16.86 -4.40
CA LEU A 16 -2.02 15.77 -5.18
C LEU A 16 -0.54 15.44 -4.86
N ASP A 17 -0.32 14.79 -3.72
CA ASP A 17 0.79 13.83 -3.57
C ASP A 17 0.21 12.41 -3.44
N LEU A 18 -0.17 11.84 -4.59
CA LEU A 18 -0.44 10.40 -4.70
C LEU A 18 0.90 9.67 -4.53
N PRO A 19 0.95 8.57 -3.78
CA PRO A 19 2.23 7.90 -3.50
C PRO A 19 2.94 7.53 -4.79
N LEU A 20 4.26 7.76 -4.85
CA LEU A 20 5.08 7.35 -6.00
C LEU A 20 5.12 5.82 -6.12
N PRO A 21 5.19 5.27 -7.35
CA PRO A 21 5.30 3.83 -7.56
C PRO A 21 6.63 3.28 -7.00
N PRO A 22 6.66 2.06 -6.45
CA PRO A 22 7.89 1.42 -5.98
C PRO A 22 8.91 1.25 -7.12
N VAL A 23 10.20 1.50 -6.86
CA VAL A 23 11.28 1.33 -7.85
C VAL A 23 11.39 -0.11 -8.38
N ALA A 24 10.93 -1.09 -7.60
CA ALA A 24 10.89 -2.50 -8.00
C ALA A 24 9.78 -2.83 -9.02
N PHE A 25 8.83 -1.92 -9.31
CA PHE A 25 7.77 -2.17 -10.29
C PHE A 25 8.25 -2.01 -11.74
N ALA A 26 7.78 -2.91 -12.60
CA ALA A 26 7.82 -2.71 -14.04
C ALA A 26 6.81 -1.62 -14.48
N PRO A 27 6.94 -1.04 -15.70
CA PRO A 27 6.14 0.12 -16.12
C PRO A 27 4.62 -0.09 -16.09
N ASP A 28 4.14 -1.31 -16.30
CA ASP A 28 2.73 -1.70 -16.24
C ASP A 28 2.16 -1.63 -14.81
N ALA A 29 2.90 -2.17 -13.83
CA ALA A 29 2.54 -2.08 -12.41
C ALA A 29 2.66 -0.64 -11.89
N ALA A 30 3.67 0.11 -12.35
CA ALA A 30 3.85 1.52 -12.01
C ALA A 30 2.71 2.41 -12.55
N ALA A 31 2.18 2.11 -13.75
CA ALA A 31 1.00 2.80 -14.29
C ALA A 31 -0.28 2.47 -13.50
N ALA A 32 -0.50 1.18 -13.16
CA ALA A 32 -1.67 0.74 -12.40
C ALA A 32 -1.71 1.32 -10.98
N TRP A 33 -0.55 1.43 -10.32
CA TRP A 33 -0.39 1.94 -8.96
C TRP A 33 -1.11 3.27 -8.70
N GLN A 34 -0.91 4.26 -9.56
CA GLN A 34 -1.56 5.57 -9.37
C GLN A 34 -3.09 5.50 -9.57
N GLY A 35 -3.56 4.65 -10.48
CA GLY A 35 -4.99 4.42 -10.68
C GLY A 35 -5.64 3.80 -9.44
N TRP A 36 -4.99 2.77 -8.87
CA TRP A 36 -5.44 2.12 -7.64
C TRP A 36 -5.49 3.09 -6.45
N PHE A 37 -4.49 3.96 -6.28
CA PHE A 37 -4.52 4.93 -5.17
C PHE A 37 -5.52 6.09 -5.35
N ARG A 38 -5.87 6.46 -6.60
CA ARG A 38 -7.03 7.33 -6.85
C ARG A 38 -8.34 6.63 -6.47
N GLU A 39 -8.54 5.39 -6.91
CA GLU A 39 -9.73 4.59 -6.55
C GLU A 39 -9.92 4.47 -5.02
N LEU A 40 -8.85 4.13 -4.28
CA LEU A 40 -8.88 4.02 -2.83
C LEU A 40 -9.24 5.33 -2.10
N ARG A 41 -8.78 6.48 -2.61
CA ARG A 41 -9.01 7.79 -2.00
C ARG A 41 -10.35 8.41 -2.42
N ASP A 42 -10.64 8.43 -3.72
CA ASP A 42 -11.72 9.25 -4.29
C ASP A 42 -13.06 8.50 -4.33
N VAL A 43 -13.04 7.22 -4.70
CA VAL A 43 -14.25 6.37 -4.77
C VAL A 43 -14.48 5.66 -3.45
N ARG A 44 -13.47 4.97 -2.90
CA ARG A 44 -13.60 4.22 -1.64
C ARG A 44 -13.44 5.09 -0.38
N ARG A 45 -13.13 6.38 -0.52
CA ARG A 45 -13.08 7.40 0.55
C ARG A 45 -12.25 6.99 1.78
N LEU A 46 -11.16 6.24 1.56
CA LEU A 46 -10.24 5.89 2.63
C LEU A 46 -9.42 7.11 3.06
N SER A 47 -9.24 7.29 4.38
CA SER A 47 -8.45 8.41 4.90
C SER A 47 -7.02 8.41 4.36
N ASP A 48 -6.42 9.59 4.23
CA ASP A 48 -5.01 9.73 3.80
C ASP A 48 -4.03 8.90 4.64
N HIS A 49 -4.31 8.71 5.93
CA HIS A 49 -3.48 7.87 6.80
C HIS A 49 -3.57 6.39 6.38
N THR A 50 -4.80 5.91 6.12
CA THR A 50 -5.06 4.58 5.56
C THR A 50 -4.33 4.41 4.22
N VAL A 51 -4.48 5.38 3.31
CA VAL A 51 -3.87 5.41 1.96
C VAL A 51 -2.35 5.36 2.03
N ARG A 52 -1.70 6.28 2.76
CA ARG A 52 -0.23 6.32 2.90
C ARG A 52 0.34 5.04 3.50
N ALA A 53 -0.38 4.41 4.43
CA ALA A 53 0.07 3.15 5.01
C ALA A 53 -0.12 1.96 4.06
N TYR A 54 -1.21 1.89 3.26
CA TYR A 54 -1.29 0.91 2.16
C TYR A 54 -0.16 1.09 1.14
N ALA A 55 0.24 2.33 0.83
CA ALA A 55 1.38 2.61 -0.05
C ALA A 55 2.71 2.12 0.53
N ARG A 56 2.96 2.37 1.82
CA ARG A 56 4.11 1.80 2.54
C ARG A 56 4.09 0.27 2.49
N ASP A 57 2.96 -0.35 2.78
CA ASP A 57 2.84 -1.79 2.93
C ASP A 57 2.94 -2.54 1.58
N VAL A 58 2.32 -2.04 0.51
CA VAL A 58 2.50 -2.63 -0.83
C VAL A 58 3.85 -2.28 -1.43
N GLY A 59 4.41 -1.09 -1.15
CA GLY A 59 5.77 -0.73 -1.59
C GLY A 59 6.86 -1.61 -0.97
N ALA A 60 6.74 -1.94 0.31
CA ALA A 60 7.62 -2.88 0.98
C ALA A 60 7.38 -4.35 0.55
N PHE A 61 6.21 -4.68 -0.03
CA PHE A 61 6.00 -5.96 -0.71
C PHE A 61 6.66 -5.99 -2.08
N ALA A 62 6.50 -4.92 -2.87
CA ALA A 62 7.10 -4.78 -4.20
C ALA A 62 8.62 -4.89 -4.17
N ALA A 63 9.27 -4.21 -3.23
CA ALA A 63 10.72 -4.29 -3.02
C ALA A 63 11.18 -5.74 -2.75
N PHE A 64 10.57 -6.39 -1.75
CA PHE A 64 10.83 -7.80 -1.45
C PHE A 64 10.57 -8.71 -2.65
N LEU A 65 9.46 -8.53 -3.38
CA LEU A 65 9.09 -9.42 -4.47
C LEU A 65 10.05 -9.29 -5.66
N GLY A 66 10.62 -8.08 -5.88
CA GLY A 66 11.68 -7.87 -6.86
C GLY A 66 12.99 -8.55 -6.47
N GLU A 67 13.39 -8.47 -5.20
CA GLU A 67 14.53 -9.22 -4.64
C GLU A 67 14.30 -10.75 -4.71
N HIS A 68 13.08 -11.20 -4.41
CA HIS A 68 12.73 -12.62 -4.28
C HIS A 68 12.57 -13.33 -5.63
N LEU A 69 12.05 -12.63 -6.65
CA LEU A 69 11.92 -13.16 -8.02
C LEU A 69 13.13 -12.81 -8.91
N GLY A 70 14.06 -11.98 -8.44
CA GLY A 70 15.28 -11.61 -9.17
C GLY A 70 15.07 -10.67 -10.35
N GLY A 71 14.03 -9.84 -10.34
CA GLY A 71 13.68 -8.97 -11.47
C GLY A 71 12.54 -7.98 -11.18
N PRO A 72 12.22 -7.08 -12.12
CA PRO A 72 11.17 -6.07 -11.93
C PRO A 72 9.77 -6.70 -11.87
N VAL A 73 8.96 -6.22 -10.93
CA VAL A 73 7.63 -6.72 -10.59
C VAL A 73 6.58 -6.08 -11.50
N GLY A 74 6.17 -6.79 -12.55
CA GLY A 74 5.01 -6.42 -13.37
C GLY A 74 3.67 -6.94 -12.83
N LEU A 75 2.58 -6.57 -13.50
CA LEU A 75 1.22 -7.00 -13.14
C LEU A 75 1.07 -8.52 -13.17
N THR A 76 1.68 -9.19 -14.14
CA THR A 76 1.70 -10.67 -14.19
C THR A 76 2.35 -11.25 -12.93
N ALA A 77 3.47 -10.71 -12.46
CA ALA A 77 4.16 -11.20 -11.26
C ALA A 77 3.29 -11.03 -10.01
N LEU A 78 2.58 -9.89 -9.89
CA LEU A 78 1.62 -9.64 -8.82
C LEU A 78 0.40 -10.57 -8.89
N GLN A 79 -0.11 -10.87 -10.09
CA GLN A 79 -1.24 -11.78 -10.32
C GLN A 79 -0.88 -13.25 -10.05
N THR A 80 0.35 -13.67 -10.36
CA THR A 80 0.83 -15.04 -10.13
C THR A 80 1.48 -15.26 -8.76
N ALA A 81 1.49 -14.24 -7.88
CA ALA A 81 2.11 -14.30 -6.57
C ALA A 81 1.49 -15.40 -5.70
N LYS A 82 2.32 -16.32 -5.22
CA LYS A 82 1.90 -17.54 -4.52
C LYS A 82 1.86 -17.34 -3.01
N ILE A 83 1.09 -18.17 -2.32
CA ILE A 83 1.06 -18.24 -0.85
C ILE A 83 2.47 -18.47 -0.26
N GLY A 84 3.38 -19.11 -1.00
CA GLY A 84 4.80 -19.24 -0.64
C GLY A 84 5.50 -17.89 -0.51
N ASP A 85 5.35 -17.02 -1.51
CA ASP A 85 5.98 -15.71 -1.61
C ASP A 85 5.49 -14.77 -0.48
N PHE A 86 4.18 -14.79 -0.19
CA PHE A 86 3.60 -14.11 0.96
C PHE A 86 4.14 -14.65 2.30
N ARG A 87 4.33 -15.97 2.44
CA ARG A 87 4.94 -16.58 3.63
C ARG A 87 6.41 -16.19 3.78
N ALA A 88 7.17 -16.12 2.70
CA ALA A 88 8.56 -15.67 2.68
C ALA A 88 8.68 -14.20 3.10
N TRP A 89 7.82 -13.31 2.58
CA TRP A 89 7.74 -11.92 3.04
C TRP A 89 7.37 -11.81 4.53
N LEU A 90 6.39 -12.59 4.99
CA LEU A 90 6.00 -12.63 6.41
C LEU A 90 7.11 -13.21 7.30
N ALA A 91 8.02 -14.02 6.79
CA ALA A 91 9.24 -14.44 7.50
C ALA A 91 10.28 -13.30 7.54
N GLN A 92 10.56 -12.65 6.40
CA GLN A 92 11.50 -11.52 6.31
C GLN A 92 11.10 -10.38 7.27
N ARG A 93 9.83 -9.92 7.25
CA ARG A 93 9.30 -8.86 8.13
C ARG A 93 9.59 -9.08 9.62
N ARG A 94 9.63 -10.35 10.06
CA ARG A 94 9.85 -10.75 11.45
C ARG A 94 11.33 -10.61 11.84
N THR A 95 12.25 -10.96 10.94
CA THR A 95 13.69 -10.79 11.20
C THR A 95 14.12 -9.33 11.12
N THR A 96 13.45 -8.50 10.30
CA THR A 96 13.72 -7.04 10.23
C THR A 96 13.14 -6.23 11.39
N GLY A 97 12.59 -6.86 12.44
CA GLY A 97 12.17 -6.17 13.67
C GLY A 97 10.97 -5.21 13.53
N SER A 98 10.12 -5.39 12.52
CA SER A 98 8.98 -4.50 12.26
C SER A 98 7.92 -4.61 13.37
N ARG A 99 7.89 -3.64 14.29
CA ARG A 99 7.03 -3.62 15.49
C ARG A 99 5.53 -3.52 15.20
N SER A 100 4.89 -4.68 15.03
CA SER A 100 3.51 -5.04 15.44
C SER A 100 2.29 -4.27 14.90
N SER A 101 2.40 -3.11 14.24
CA SER A 101 1.24 -2.24 13.94
C SER A 101 0.72 -2.24 12.49
N SER A 102 1.24 -3.08 11.60
CA SER A 102 0.76 -3.19 10.20
C SER A 102 0.81 -4.63 9.67
N LEU A 103 0.16 -5.56 10.39
CA LEU A 103 0.04 -6.97 9.99
C LEU A 103 -1.33 -7.39 9.44
N ALA A 104 -2.37 -6.55 9.57
CA ALA A 104 -3.71 -6.88 9.08
C ALA A 104 -4.50 -5.63 8.62
N ARG A 105 -4.50 -5.38 7.31
CA ARG A 105 -5.50 -4.55 6.61
C ARG A 105 -5.73 -5.14 5.21
N GLY A 106 -6.91 -5.71 4.98
CA GLY A 106 -7.36 -6.14 3.65
C GLY A 106 -6.80 -7.47 3.11
N LEU A 107 -6.92 -8.56 3.88
CA LEU A 107 -6.86 -9.94 3.35
C LEU A 107 -8.11 -10.73 3.82
N ALA A 108 -9.28 -10.15 3.54
CA ALA A 108 -10.61 -10.69 3.77
C ALA A 108 -11.46 -10.41 2.53
#